data_AF-A0A0B6Y5V1-F1
#
_entry.id   AF-A0A0B6Y5V1-F1
#
_cell.length_a   1.000
_cell.length_b   1.000
_cell.length_c   1.000
_cell.angle_alpha   90.00
_cell.angle_beta   90.00
_cell.angle_gamma   90.00
#
_symmetry.space_group_name_H-M   'P 1'
#
loop_
_entity.id
_entity.type
_entity.pdbx_description
1 polymer ?
#
loop_
_entity_poly.entity_id
_entity_poly.type
_entity_poly.pdbx_seq_one_letter_code
_entity_poly.pdbx_strand_id
1 'polypeptide(L)'
;QRFENDKYSKVPLFIFGDFNFRLDSYLLIQELTRKLGTNLTKGKKGLVSKIDYTELDTGKVVLTIGSKNFDYYDQHTDLFTSVNKWLHQYDTEFSSFQDQLFEYDITFPPSYPFCEDISDGISYMKTRVPSWCDRVLLTHSAKDIISQ
;
A
#
# COMPACT_ATOMS: atom_id res chain seq x y z
N GLN A 1 13.97 -26.19 9.41
CA GLN A 1 14.09 -25.72 10.80
C GLN A 1 13.65 -24.26 10.82
N ARG A 2 12.77 -23.83 11.73
CA ARG A 2 12.36 -22.42 11.80
C ARG A 2 13.47 -21.61 12.46
N PHE A 3 13.73 -20.40 11.97
CA PHE A 3 14.77 -19.49 12.50
C PHE A 3 14.60 -19.23 14.00
N GLU A 4 13.36 -19.16 14.48
CA GLU A 4 13.02 -18.99 15.91
C GLU A 4 13.51 -20.13 16.81
N ASN A 5 13.79 -21.31 16.25
CA ASN A 5 14.20 -22.53 16.94
C ASN A 5 15.63 -22.97 16.55
N ASP A 6 16.43 -22.02 16.07
CA ASP A 6 17.83 -22.25 15.75
C ASP A 6 18.69 -22.22 17.03
N LYS A 7 19.72 -23.07 17.07
CA LYS A 7 20.73 -23.16 18.13
C LYS A 7 21.84 -22.11 18.00
N TYR A 8 21.93 -21.39 16.87
CA TYR A 8 22.93 -20.35 16.65
C TYR A 8 22.54 -19.04 17.35
N SER A 9 23.55 -18.25 17.75
CA SER A 9 23.35 -16.92 18.34
C SER A 9 22.62 -16.00 17.37
N LYS A 10 21.70 -15.17 17.88
CA LYS A 10 21.03 -14.12 17.09
C LYS A 10 22.09 -13.15 16.55
N VAL A 11 22.39 -13.27 15.26
CA VAL A 11 23.32 -12.37 14.56
C VAL A 11 22.55 -11.16 14.02
N PRO A 12 23.22 -10.00 13.90
CA PRO A 12 22.69 -8.87 13.14
C PRO A 12 22.25 -9.30 11.73
N LEU A 13 20.99 -9.01 11.38
CA LEU A 13 20.37 -9.37 10.11
C LEU A 13 19.73 -8.15 9.44
N PHE A 14 19.86 -8.10 8.11
CA PHE A 14 19.12 -7.24 7.19
C PHE A 14 18.21 -8.11 6.33
N ILE A 15 16.97 -7.67 6.14
CA ILE A 15 15.97 -8.32 5.30
C ILE A 15 15.46 -7.28 4.32
N PHE A 16 15.57 -7.51 3.03
CA PHE A 16 15.13 -6.56 2.01
C PHE A 16 14.54 -7.27 0.81
N GLY A 17 13.61 -6.63 0.12
CA GLY A 17 12.96 -7.18 -1.07
C GLY A 17 11.54 -6.67 -1.27
N ASP A 18 10.82 -7.33 -2.19
CA ASP A 18 9.44 -7.05 -2.57
C ASP A 18 8.45 -7.77 -1.64
N PHE A 19 8.29 -7.25 -0.43
CA PHE A 19 7.24 -7.74 0.44
C PHE A 19 5.90 -7.40 -0.20
N ASN A 20 4.96 -8.34 -0.21
CA ASN A 20 3.61 -8.11 -0.72
C ASN A 20 2.78 -7.16 0.18
N PHE A 21 3.44 -6.25 0.90
CA PHE A 21 2.85 -5.33 1.85
C PHE A 21 1.87 -4.43 1.13
N ARG A 22 0.61 -4.50 1.57
CA ARG A 22 -0.46 -3.67 1.07
C ARG A 22 -0.84 -2.67 2.14
N LEU A 23 -1.23 -1.48 1.69
CA LEU A 23 -2.05 -0.63 2.54
C LEU A 23 -3.34 -1.38 2.90
N ASP A 24 -3.86 -1.08 4.08
CA ASP A 24 -5.22 -1.44 4.47
C ASP A 24 -6.21 -0.73 3.54
N SER A 25 -6.47 -1.40 2.41
CA SER A 25 -7.32 -0.87 1.36
C SER A 25 -8.73 -0.61 1.87
N TYR A 26 -9.23 -1.40 2.82
CA TYR A 26 -10.57 -1.21 3.36
C TYR A 26 -10.69 0.14 4.07
N LEU A 27 -9.78 0.42 5.01
CA LEU A 27 -9.79 1.70 5.74
C LEU A 27 -9.48 2.88 4.82
N LEU A 28 -8.55 2.73 3.88
CA LEU A 28 -8.24 3.77 2.91
C LEU A 28 -9.46 4.10 2.03
N ILE A 29 -10.15 3.08 1.51
CA ILE A 29 -11.36 3.28 0.69
C ILE A 29 -12.43 3.98 1.51
N GLN A 30 -12.62 3.61 2.79
CA GLN A 30 -13.58 4.29 3.65
C GLN A 30 -13.28 5.79 3.80
N GLU A 31 -12.02 6.15 4.01
CA GLU A 31 -11.64 7.57 4.13
C GLU A 31 -11.86 8.33 2.81
N LEU A 32 -11.42 7.75 1.68
CA LEU A 32 -11.58 8.36 0.35
C LEU A 32 -13.05 8.54 -0.05
N THR A 33 -13.95 7.71 0.48
CA THR A 33 -15.36 7.63 0.02
C THR A 33 -16.38 8.16 1.02
N ARG A 34 -15.95 8.70 2.17
CA ARG A 34 -16.81 9.14 3.29
C ARG A 34 -17.99 10.04 2.90
N LYS A 35 -17.88 10.82 1.83
CA LYS A 35 -18.91 11.78 1.36
C LYS A 35 -19.40 11.49 -0.07
N LEU A 36 -19.19 10.27 -0.57
CA LEU A 36 -19.54 9.88 -1.93
C LEU A 36 -20.77 8.97 -1.97
N GLY A 37 -21.55 9.09 -3.04
CA GLY A 37 -22.58 8.11 -3.41
C GLY A 37 -21.92 6.83 -3.91
N THR A 38 -22.63 5.70 -3.81
CA THR A 38 -22.11 4.38 -4.23
C THR A 38 -23.03 3.75 -5.27
N ASN A 39 -22.45 3.30 -6.38
CA ASN A 39 -23.15 2.59 -7.44
C ASN A 39 -22.52 1.19 -7.63
N LEU A 40 -23.33 0.15 -7.48
CA LEU A 40 -22.88 -1.24 -7.54
C LEU A 40 -23.23 -1.85 -8.89
N THR A 41 -22.21 -2.39 -9.58
CA THR A 41 -22.40 -3.21 -10.77
C THR A 41 -22.29 -4.69 -10.40
N LYS A 42 -23.33 -5.45 -10.72
CA LYS A 42 -23.35 -6.91 -10.55
C LYS A 42 -22.79 -7.60 -11.79
N GLY A 43 -21.90 -8.55 -11.58
CA GLY A 43 -21.35 -9.39 -12.63
C GLY A 43 -22.10 -10.71 -12.77
N LYS A 44 -21.41 -11.70 -13.36
CA LYS A 44 -21.93 -13.07 -13.49
C LYS A 44 -22.25 -13.64 -12.10
N LYS A 45 -23.35 -14.38 -11.98
CA LYS A 45 -23.85 -14.97 -10.72
C LYS A 45 -24.38 -13.96 -9.70
N GLY A 46 -24.63 -12.71 -10.08
CA GLY A 46 -25.25 -11.69 -9.23
C GLY A 46 -24.34 -11.10 -8.15
N LEU A 47 -23.05 -11.46 -8.15
CA LEU A 47 -22.04 -10.92 -7.25
C LEU A 47 -21.61 -9.51 -7.72
N VAL A 48 -21.27 -8.63 -6.78
CA VAL A 48 -20.71 -7.30 -7.10
C VAL A 48 -19.37 -7.48 -7.78
N SER A 49 -19.23 -6.98 -9.01
CA SER A 49 -17.99 -7.05 -9.79
C SER A 49 -17.25 -5.71 -9.84
N LYS A 50 -17.97 -4.61 -9.63
CA LYS A 50 -17.44 -3.25 -9.69
C LYS A 50 -18.26 -2.32 -8.79
N ILE A 51 -17.58 -1.37 -8.16
CA ILE A 51 -18.16 -0.32 -7.32
C ILE A 51 -17.66 1.03 -7.84
N ASP A 52 -18.58 1.93 -8.16
CA ASP A 52 -18.28 3.32 -8.52
C ASP A 52 -18.71 4.24 -7.39
N TYR A 53 -17.80 5.09 -6.92
CA TYR A 53 -18.09 6.14 -5.97
C TYR A 53 -18.19 7.49 -6.68
N THR A 54 -19.29 8.20 -6.45
CA THR A 54 -19.64 9.42 -7.18
C THR A 54 -19.83 10.61 -6.25
N GLU A 55 -19.45 11.80 -6.68
CA GLU A 55 -19.83 13.04 -6.01
C GLU A 55 -21.36 13.19 -5.99
N LEU A 56 -21.94 13.61 -4.86
CA LEU A 56 -23.39 13.65 -4.66
C LEU A 56 -24.07 14.79 -5.43
N ASP A 57 -23.35 15.87 -5.70
CA ASP A 57 -23.79 17.08 -6.37
C ASP A 57 -23.65 16.98 -7.90
N THR A 58 -22.50 16.52 -8.39
CA THR A 58 -22.21 16.45 -9.83
C THR A 58 -22.53 15.09 -10.46
N GLY A 59 -22.56 14.02 -9.65
CA GLY A 59 -22.61 12.64 -10.15
C GLY A 59 -21.30 12.16 -10.80
N LYS A 60 -20.22 12.95 -10.78
CA LYS A 60 -18.92 12.57 -11.32
C LYS A 60 -18.36 11.36 -10.56
N VAL A 61 -17.87 10.34 -11.26
CA VAL A 61 -17.17 9.21 -10.64
C VAL A 61 -15.78 9.64 -10.20
N VAL A 62 -15.44 9.38 -8.93
CA VAL A 62 -14.17 9.74 -8.29
C VAL A 62 -13.31 8.52 -8.00
N LEU A 63 -13.92 7.38 -7.70
CA LEU A 63 -13.21 6.13 -7.43
C LEU A 63 -13.96 4.95 -8.05
N THR A 64 -13.24 4.14 -8.84
CA THR A 64 -13.72 2.81 -9.27
C THR A 64 -12.93 1.71 -8.57
N ILE A 65 -13.64 0.69 -8.07
CA ILE A 65 -13.06 -0.51 -7.48
C ILE A 65 -13.57 -1.77 -8.18
N GLY A 66 -12.68 -2.71 -8.49
CA GLY A 66 -13.00 -4.03 -9.02
C GLY A 66 -11.90 -5.06 -8.74
N SER A 67 -12.03 -6.29 -9.26
CA SER A 67 -11.13 -7.41 -8.92
C SER A 67 -9.64 -7.17 -9.21
N LYS A 68 -9.31 -6.32 -10.18
CA LYS A 68 -7.94 -5.85 -10.50
C LYS A 68 -7.98 -4.39 -10.90
N ASN A 69 -8.78 -3.60 -10.18
CA ASN A 69 -8.95 -2.20 -10.50
C ASN A 69 -9.13 -1.38 -9.22
N PHE A 70 -8.31 -0.35 -9.11
CA PHE A 70 -8.42 0.73 -8.14
C PHE A 70 -8.06 2.00 -8.89
N ASP A 71 -9.07 2.72 -9.37
CA ASP A 71 -8.90 3.91 -10.20
C ASP A 71 -9.48 5.13 -9.49
N TYR A 72 -8.60 6.00 -9.01
CA TYR A 72 -8.96 7.27 -8.34
C TYR A 72 -8.94 8.45 -9.33
N TYR A 73 -9.09 8.13 -10.62
CA TYR A 73 -9.21 9.06 -11.74
C TYR A 73 -8.11 10.14 -11.75
N ASP A 74 -8.50 11.40 -11.92
CA ASP A 74 -7.60 12.54 -12.09
C ASP A 74 -6.65 12.72 -10.89
N GLN A 75 -7.06 12.26 -9.71
CA GLN A 75 -6.28 12.39 -8.47
C GLN A 75 -5.42 11.15 -8.18
N HIS A 76 -5.45 10.10 -9.02
CA HIS A 76 -4.80 8.83 -8.71
C HIS A 76 -3.29 8.99 -8.52
N THR A 77 -2.59 9.57 -9.49
CA THR A 77 -1.14 9.77 -9.37
C THR A 77 -0.81 10.74 -8.24
N ASP A 78 -1.45 11.90 -8.20
CA ASP A 78 -1.17 12.94 -7.19
C ASP A 78 -1.34 12.46 -5.75
N LEU A 79 -2.33 11.60 -5.50
CA LEU A 79 -2.59 10.99 -4.19
C LEU A 79 -1.40 10.16 -3.67
N PHE A 80 -0.64 9.51 -4.56
CA PHE A 80 0.43 8.59 -4.15
C PHE A 80 1.84 9.13 -4.43
N THR A 81 2.02 9.96 -5.46
CA THR A 81 3.34 10.49 -5.84
C THR A 81 3.82 11.61 -4.91
N SER A 82 2.90 12.39 -4.34
CA SER A 82 3.25 13.30 -3.25
C SER A 82 3.51 12.49 -1.97
N VAL A 83 4.54 12.85 -1.19
CA VAL A 83 4.84 12.19 0.10
C VAL A 83 3.73 12.51 1.09
N ASN A 84 2.63 11.75 0.98
CA ASN A 84 1.42 11.90 1.75
C ASN A 84 1.53 11.08 3.03
N LYS A 85 2.13 11.69 4.06
CA LYS A 85 2.38 11.04 5.36
C LYS A 85 1.13 10.44 6.00
N TRP A 86 -0.06 10.97 5.70
CA TRP A 86 -1.31 10.41 6.22
C TRP A 86 -1.61 9.01 5.68
N LEU A 87 -1.04 8.60 4.54
CA LEU A 87 -1.19 7.24 4.02
C LEU A 87 -0.47 6.20 4.87
N HIS A 88 0.57 6.58 5.63
CA HIS A 88 1.31 5.66 6.51
C HIS A 88 0.41 5.04 7.59
N GLN A 89 -0.72 5.68 7.95
CA GLN A 89 -1.65 5.11 8.91
C GLN A 89 -2.32 3.82 8.41
N TYR A 90 -2.30 3.58 7.09
CA TYR A 90 -2.80 2.35 6.48
C TYR A 90 -1.69 1.34 6.15
N ASP A 91 -0.41 1.69 6.32
CA ASP A 91 0.73 0.77 6.21
C ASP A 91 0.92 0.01 7.53
N THR A 92 0.01 -0.91 7.81
CA THR A 92 -0.10 -1.55 9.14
C THR A 92 0.62 -2.89 9.22
N GLU A 93 1.00 -3.52 8.10
CA GLU A 93 1.56 -4.88 8.11
C GLU A 93 2.85 -4.98 8.95
N PHE A 94 3.72 -3.98 8.89
CA PHE A 94 4.96 -3.96 9.67
C PHE A 94 4.70 -3.93 11.19
N SER A 95 3.57 -3.41 11.65
CA SER A 95 3.27 -3.29 13.09
C SER A 95 3.32 -4.61 13.86
N SER A 96 3.04 -5.73 13.18
CA SER A 96 3.06 -7.06 13.78
C SER A 96 4.49 -7.59 14.05
N PHE A 97 5.52 -6.92 13.54
CA PHE A 97 6.92 -7.33 13.63
C PHE A 97 7.82 -6.33 14.35
N GLN A 98 7.27 -5.22 14.85
CA GLN A 98 8.04 -4.14 15.49
C GLN A 98 8.79 -4.57 16.75
N ASP A 99 8.38 -5.67 17.37
CA ASP A 99 9.07 -6.29 18.51
C ASP A 99 10.39 -6.98 18.12
N GLN A 100 10.50 -7.41 16.87
CA GLN A 100 11.62 -8.20 16.37
C GLN A 100 12.47 -7.42 15.36
N LEU A 101 11.83 -6.61 14.54
CA LEU A 101 12.40 -5.90 13.42
C LEU A 101 12.23 -4.40 13.58
N PHE A 102 13.15 -3.68 12.95
CA PHE A 102 13.19 -2.23 12.87
C PHE A 102 13.20 -1.82 11.40
N GLU A 103 12.53 -0.72 11.08
CA GLU A 103 12.58 -0.07 9.78
C GLU A 103 12.76 1.43 10.01
N TYR A 104 13.53 2.07 9.13
CA TYR A 104 13.67 3.53 9.15
C TYR A 104 12.42 4.21 8.59
N ASP A 105 12.23 5.47 8.98
CA ASP A 105 11.11 6.27 8.49
C ASP A 105 11.05 6.28 6.95
N ILE A 106 9.88 5.94 6.43
CA ILE A 106 9.60 5.98 5.00
C ILE A 106 9.37 7.44 4.61
N THR A 107 10.26 8.00 3.79
CA THR A 107 10.19 9.40 3.32
C THR A 107 10.06 9.53 1.81
N PHE A 108 9.67 8.45 1.14
CA PHE A 108 9.51 8.34 -0.31
C PHE A 108 8.10 7.85 -0.63
N PRO A 109 7.56 8.10 -1.84
CA PRO A 109 6.22 7.65 -2.22
C PRO A 109 6.16 6.11 -2.35
N PRO A 110 4.96 5.51 -2.44
CA PRO A 110 4.81 4.07 -2.65
C PRO A 110 5.67 3.54 -3.81
N SER A 111 6.27 2.37 -3.63
CA SER A 111 7.22 1.81 -4.59
C SER A 111 6.56 0.98 -5.70
N TYR A 112 5.29 0.62 -5.55
CA TYR A 112 4.58 -0.24 -6.51
C TYR A 112 3.05 -0.01 -6.47
N PRO A 113 2.32 -0.18 -7.60
CA PRO A 113 2.82 -0.47 -8.94
C PRO A 113 3.00 0.77 -9.82
N PHE A 114 4.22 1.07 -10.26
CA PHE A 114 4.45 2.08 -11.31
C PHE A 114 3.90 1.64 -12.66
N CYS A 115 3.64 2.61 -13.54
CA CYS A 115 3.30 2.40 -14.94
C CYS A 115 4.38 1.59 -15.66
N GLU A 116 3.97 0.73 -16.60
CA GLU A 116 4.89 -0.08 -17.43
C GLU A 116 5.32 0.65 -18.72
N ASP A 117 4.75 1.83 -19.01
CA ASP A 117 5.17 2.66 -20.13
C ASP A 117 6.53 3.29 -19.85
N ILE A 118 7.51 3.00 -20.70
CA ILE A 118 8.88 3.51 -20.59
C ILE A 118 8.99 5.04 -20.66
N SER A 119 7.95 5.71 -21.18
CA SER A 119 7.86 7.17 -21.23
C SER A 119 7.20 7.79 -20.00
N ASP A 120 6.58 6.99 -19.13
CA ASP A 120 5.89 7.41 -17.91
C ASP A 120 6.48 6.69 -16.67
N GLY A 121 7.51 7.29 -16.10
CA GLY A 121 8.16 6.79 -14.88
C GLY A 121 7.56 7.32 -13.57
N ILE A 122 6.41 8.00 -13.60
CA ILE A 122 5.89 8.74 -12.43
C ILE A 122 4.50 8.24 -12.03
N SER A 123 3.67 7.83 -12.99
CA SER A 123 2.32 7.36 -12.71
C SER A 123 2.28 5.95 -12.12
N TYR A 124 1.18 5.66 -11.43
CA TYR A 124 0.88 4.32 -10.92
C TYR A 124 -0.14 3.59 -11.80
N MET A 125 0.01 2.27 -11.88
CA MET A 125 -0.97 1.38 -12.49
C MET A 125 -2.22 1.29 -11.61
N LYS A 126 -3.38 1.44 -12.23
CA LYS A 126 -4.70 1.39 -11.56
C LYS A 126 -5.19 -0.02 -11.25
N THR A 127 -4.28 -0.98 -11.09
CA THR A 127 -4.65 -2.41 -10.89
C THR A 127 -4.93 -2.75 -9.43
N ARG A 128 -4.44 -1.91 -8.51
CA ARG A 128 -4.47 -2.07 -7.05
C ARG A 128 -4.09 -0.73 -6.40
N VAL A 129 -4.26 -0.63 -5.09
CA VAL A 129 -3.76 0.51 -4.31
C VAL A 129 -2.23 0.51 -4.33
N PRO A 130 -1.56 1.63 -4.68
CA PRO A 130 -0.12 1.78 -4.51
C PRO A 130 0.31 1.60 -3.04
N SER A 131 1.42 0.92 -2.80
CA SER A 131 1.93 0.60 -1.45
C SER A 131 3.47 0.55 -1.42
N TRP A 132 4.04 0.58 -0.21
CA TRP A 132 5.46 0.36 0.02
C TRP A 132 5.75 -1.13 0.10
N CYS A 133 5.90 -1.77 -1.07
CA CYS A 133 6.22 -3.19 -1.17
C CYS A 133 7.73 -3.44 -0.98
N ASP A 134 8.57 -2.52 -1.44
CA ASP A 134 10.02 -2.66 -1.38
C ASP A 134 10.52 -2.11 -0.03
N ARG A 135 10.94 -3.02 0.86
CA ARG A 135 11.26 -2.69 2.26
C ARG A 135 12.67 -3.10 2.62
N VAL A 136 13.22 -2.42 3.63
CA VAL A 136 14.50 -2.77 4.26
C VAL A 136 14.30 -2.83 5.76
N LEU A 137 14.27 -4.05 6.28
CA LEU A 137 14.05 -4.35 7.69
C LEU A 137 15.35 -4.81 8.33
N LEU A 138 15.55 -4.46 9.58
CA LEU A 138 16.74 -4.78 10.35
C LEU A 138 16.35 -5.45 11.66
N THR A 139 17.17 -6.38 12.15
CA THR A 139 17.10 -6.73 13.59
C THR A 139 17.52 -5.54 14.45
N HIS A 140 16.99 -5.44 15.67
CA HIS A 140 17.40 -4.41 16.64
C HIS A 140 18.92 -4.39 16.88
N SER A 141 19.56 -5.56 16.97
CA SER A 141 21.02 -5.67 17.08
C SER A 141 21.78 -5.13 15.87
N ALA A 142 21.20 -5.20 14.66
CA ALA A 142 21.82 -4.60 13.47
C ALA A 142 21.72 -3.07 13.50
N LYS A 143 20.57 -2.52 13.93
CA LYS A 143 20.39 -1.08 14.13
C LYS A 143 21.39 -0.51 15.13
N ASP A 144 21.63 -1.22 16.24
CA ASP A 144 22.55 -0.77 17.29
C ASP A 144 24.00 -0.65 16.78
N ILE A 145 24.41 -1.49 15.82
CA ILE A 145 25.73 -1.43 15.19
C ILE A 145 25.84 -0.20 14.29
N ILE A 146 24.80 0.13 13.53
CA ILE A 146 24.78 1.28 12.62
C ILE A 146 24.80 2.61 13.39
N SER A 147 24.25 2.61 14.61
CA SER A 147 24.06 3.82 15.42
C SER A 147 25.27 4.18 16.30
N GLN A 148 26.39 3.46 16.17
CA GLN A 148 27.67 3.76 16.85
C GLN A 148 28.42 4.88 16.14
#